data_AF-A0A3M1DCB7-F1
#
_entry.id   AF-A0A3M1DCB7-F1
#
_cell.length_a   1.000
_cell.length_b   1.000
_cell.length_c   1.000
_cell.angle_alpha   90.00
_cell.angle_beta   90.00
_cell.angle_gamma   90.00
#
_symmetry.space_group_name_H-M   'P 1'
#
loop_
_entity.id
_entity.type
_entity.pdbx_description
1 polymer ?
#
loop_
_entity_poly.entity_id
_entity_poly.type
_entity_poly.pdbx_seq_one_letter_code
_entity_poly.pdbx_strand_id
1 'polypeptide(L)'
;MRKLLRLTILTAALLILAAGLLWGDWAPGDPYKMHYPQLPDESGWDVNATKPLVLADDWMCTESGYVKDIHFWGSWLGGVEGVIDSFALSIHADIPADQSPTGH
;
A
#
# COMPACT_ATOMS: atom_id res chain seq x y z
N MET A 1 1.71 -17.35 -42.59
CA MET A 1 0.64 -16.54 -41.99
C MET A 1 0.04 -17.16 -40.72
N ARG A 2 -0.49 -18.39 -40.72
CA ARG A 2 -1.13 -19.01 -39.52
C ARG A 2 -0.21 -19.23 -38.31
N LYS A 3 1.07 -19.57 -38.52
CA LYS A 3 2.07 -19.73 -37.44
C LYS A 3 2.44 -18.39 -36.79
N LEU A 4 2.57 -17.34 -37.62
CA LEU A 4 2.88 -15.98 -37.15
C LEU A 4 1.72 -15.43 -36.32
N LEU A 5 0.47 -15.59 -36.79
CA LEU A 5 -0.74 -15.17 -36.08
C LEU A 5 -0.92 -15.87 -34.72
N ARG A 6 -0.60 -17.16 -34.62
CA ARG A 6 -0.64 -17.90 -33.34
C ARG A 6 0.41 -17.40 -32.35
N LEU A 7 1.61 -17.07 -32.85
CA LEU A 7 2.67 -16.53 -32.02
C LEU A 7 2.30 -15.14 -31.48
N THR A 8 1.72 -14.27 -32.30
CA THR A 8 1.25 -12.94 -31.85
C THR A 8 0.14 -13.03 -30.81
N ILE A 9 -0.80 -13.97 -30.98
CA ILE A 9 -1.88 -14.18 -30.01
C ILE A 9 -1.31 -14.67 -28.67
N LEU A 10 -0.35 -15.61 -28.70
CA LEU A 10 0.30 -16.12 -27.49
C LEU A 10 1.09 -15.03 -26.75
N THR A 11 1.86 -14.21 -27.47
CA THR A 11 2.61 -13.10 -26.85
C THR A 11 1.69 -12.03 -26.27
N ALA A 12 0.59 -11.69 -26.96
CA ALA A 12 -0.39 -10.73 -26.45
C ALA A 12 -1.10 -11.26 -25.19
N ALA A 13 -1.49 -12.53 -25.18
CA ALA A 13 -2.10 -13.16 -24.00
C ALA A 13 -1.13 -13.20 -22.80
N LEU A 14 0.16 -13.47 -23.03
CA LEU A 14 1.18 -13.48 -21.98
C LEU A 14 1.42 -12.07 -21.41
N LEU A 15 1.41 -11.04 -22.26
CA LEU A 15 1.54 -9.64 -21.84
C LEU A 15 0.32 -9.16 -21.03
N ILE A 16 -0.89 -9.59 -21.41
CA ILE A 16 -2.12 -9.28 -20.65
C ILE A 16 -2.11 -9.97 -19.28
N LEU A 17 -1.67 -11.23 -19.20
CA LEU A 17 -1.55 -11.94 -17.92
C LEU A 17 -0.50 -11.30 -16.99
N ALA A 18 0.62 -10.83 -17.54
CA ALA A 18 1.68 -10.20 -16.76
C ALA A 18 1.29 -8.80 -16.23
N ALA A 19 0.43 -8.07 -16.93
CA ALA A 19 0.00 -6.73 -16.53
C ALA A 19 -0.88 -6.72 -15.26
N GLY A 20 -1.63 -7.80 -14.99
CA GLY A 20 -2.49 -7.91 -13.81
C GLY A 20 -1.74 -8.12 -12.48
N LEU A 21 -0.44 -8.44 -12.52
CA LEU A 21 0.37 -8.73 -11.33
C LEU A 21 1.11 -7.50 -10.76
N LEU A 22 0.97 -6.33 -11.39
CA LEU A 22 1.79 -5.14 -11.09
C LEU A 22 0.99 -3.95 -10.56
N TRP A 23 -0.30 -4.12 -10.32
CA TRP A 23 -1.15 -3.09 -9.72
C TRP A 23 -1.28 -3.41 -8.24
N GLY A 24 -1.39 -2.39 -7.38
CA GLY A 24 -1.91 -2.61 -6.03
C GLY A 24 -3.23 -3.35 -6.18
N ASP A 25 -3.24 -4.62 -5.81
CA ASP A 25 -4.33 -5.56 -6.09
C ASP A 25 -5.45 -5.45 -5.05
N TRP A 26 -5.17 -4.77 -3.95
CA TRP A 26 -6.12 -4.50 -2.88
C TRP A 26 -7.14 -3.42 -3.26
N ALA A 27 -8.42 -3.79 -3.26
CA ALA A 27 -9.57 -2.93 -3.53
C ALA A 27 -10.45 -2.73 -2.28
N PRO A 28 -11.24 -1.64 -2.20
CA PRO A 28 -12.21 -1.46 -1.12
C PRO A 28 -13.16 -2.65 -1.00
N GLY A 29 -13.12 -3.33 0.15
CA GLY A 29 -13.91 -4.54 0.43
C GLY A 29 -13.08 -5.84 0.45
N ASP A 30 -11.83 -5.81 -0.01
CA ASP A 30 -10.92 -6.95 0.15
C ASP A 30 -10.56 -7.19 1.62
N PRO A 31 -10.13 -8.42 1.99
CA PRO A 31 -9.75 -8.72 3.35
C PRO A 31 -8.61 -7.83 3.87
N TYR A 32 -8.71 -7.44 5.14
CA TYR A 32 -7.68 -6.67 5.84
C TYR A 32 -7.62 -7.12 7.31
N LYS A 33 -6.44 -6.95 7.92
CA LYS A 33 -6.19 -7.35 9.33
C LYS A 33 -6.33 -6.23 10.35
N MET A 34 -6.40 -4.99 9.88
CA MET A 34 -6.64 -3.79 10.69
C MET A 34 -8.09 -3.72 11.15
N HIS A 35 -8.37 -3.14 12.32
CA HIS A 35 -9.75 -2.97 12.77
C HIS A 35 -10.56 -2.13 11.78
N TYR A 36 -9.94 -1.10 11.19
CA TYR A 36 -10.49 -0.33 10.08
C TYR A 36 -9.43 -0.11 9.01
N PRO A 37 -9.75 -0.37 7.72
CA PRO A 37 -8.85 -0.03 6.63
C PRO A 37 -8.89 1.48 6.43
N GLN A 38 -7.72 2.11 6.39
CA GLN A 38 -7.60 3.54 6.10
C GLN A 38 -7.54 3.73 4.59
N LEU A 39 -8.71 3.86 3.99
CA LEU A 39 -8.85 4.19 2.58
C LEU A 39 -8.36 5.62 2.31
N PRO A 40 -7.92 5.95 1.08
CA PRO A 40 -7.57 7.32 0.74
C PRO A 40 -8.82 8.20 0.85
N ASP A 41 -8.69 9.32 1.55
CA ASP A 41 -9.70 10.38 1.55
C ASP A 41 -9.22 11.49 0.61
N GLU A 42 -9.76 11.52 -0.62
CA GLU A 42 -9.43 12.53 -1.62
C GLU A 42 -9.83 13.96 -1.22
N SER A 43 -10.73 14.10 -0.23
CA SER A 43 -11.12 15.40 0.35
C SER A 43 -10.41 15.70 1.68
N GLY A 44 -9.56 14.78 2.13
CA GLY A 44 -8.82 14.87 3.39
C GLY A 44 -7.59 15.77 3.31
N TRP A 45 -6.84 15.80 4.41
CA TRP A 45 -5.56 16.50 4.48
C TRP A 45 -4.41 15.52 4.34
N ASP A 46 -3.44 15.85 3.48
CA ASP A 46 -2.20 15.09 3.37
C ASP A 46 -1.30 15.31 4.58
N VAL A 47 -0.70 14.23 5.07
CA VAL A 47 0.31 14.28 6.13
C VAL A 47 1.68 14.07 5.50
N ASN A 48 2.65 14.93 5.81
CA ASN A 48 4.00 14.82 5.26
C ASN A 48 4.73 13.59 5.82
N ALA A 49 4.86 12.56 4.99
CA ALA A 49 5.56 11.30 5.30
C ALA A 49 7.02 11.26 4.81
N THR A 50 7.59 12.40 4.41
CA THR A 50 8.96 12.47 3.88
C THR A 50 9.96 12.66 5.02
N LYS A 51 11.14 12.02 4.90
CA LYS A 51 12.26 12.22 5.83
C LYS A 51 12.52 13.72 6.09
N PRO A 52 12.81 14.10 7.34
CA PRO A 52 13.12 13.23 8.48
C PRO A 52 11.89 12.76 9.28
N LEU A 53 10.67 13.13 8.89
CA LEU A 53 9.46 12.75 9.61
C LEU A 53 9.16 11.27 9.37
N VAL A 54 8.74 10.58 10.43
CA VAL A 54 8.25 9.21 10.38
C VAL A 54 6.82 9.26 10.87
N LEU A 55 5.89 8.74 10.08
CA LEU A 55 4.51 8.56 10.47
C LEU A 55 4.36 7.20 11.15
N ALA A 56 3.52 7.17 12.18
CA ALA A 56 3.11 5.96 12.86
C ALA A 56 1.57 5.92 12.85
N ASP A 57 1.02 4.72 12.85
CA ASP A 57 -0.41 4.50 13.00
C ASP A 57 -0.65 3.31 13.92
N ASP A 58 -1.73 3.40 14.69
CA ASP A 58 -2.15 2.37 15.61
C ASP A 58 -2.91 1.29 14.86
N TRP A 59 -2.26 0.16 14.68
CA TRP A 59 -2.86 -0.99 14.04
C TRP A 59 -3.36 -2.00 15.06
N MET A 60 -4.66 -1.98 15.35
CA MET A 60 -5.30 -3.08 16.07
C MET A 60 -5.53 -4.28 15.14
N CYS A 61 -4.83 -5.38 15.42
CA CYS A 61 -5.02 -6.66 14.74
C CYS A 61 -6.35 -7.30 15.14
N THR A 62 -7.19 -7.64 14.16
CA THR A 62 -8.47 -8.35 14.39
C THR A 62 -8.33 -9.86 14.46
N GLU A 63 -7.21 -10.40 13.96
CA GLU A 63 -6.90 -11.83 13.95
C GLU A 63 -5.39 -12.11 14.03
N SER A 64 -5.02 -13.30 14.53
CA SER A 64 -3.62 -13.74 14.58
C SER A 64 -3.12 -14.27 13.21
N GLY A 65 -1.81 -14.19 12.97
CA GLY A 65 -1.13 -14.78 11.82
C GLY A 65 -0.29 -13.78 11.02
N TYR A 66 0.39 -14.24 9.97
CA TYR A 66 1.34 -13.42 9.21
C TYR A 66 0.72 -12.19 8.55
N VAL A 67 1.51 -11.12 8.50
CA VAL A 67 1.32 -9.95 7.64
C VAL A 67 1.92 -10.30 6.29
N LYS A 68 1.10 -10.39 5.25
CA LYS A 68 1.56 -10.79 3.91
C LYS A 68 1.84 -9.61 3.00
N ASP A 69 1.13 -8.50 3.23
CA ASP A 69 1.23 -7.30 2.42
C ASP A 69 0.85 -6.06 3.23
N ILE A 70 1.36 -4.91 2.80
CA ILE A 70 1.10 -3.58 3.36
C ILE A 70 0.99 -2.60 2.19
N HIS A 71 -0.18 -1.94 2.08
CA HIS A 71 -0.45 -0.93 1.06
C HIS A 71 -0.49 0.45 1.69
N PHE A 72 0.13 1.43 1.03
CA PHE A 72 0.06 2.85 1.41
C PHE A 72 -0.62 3.63 0.30
N TRP A 73 -1.46 4.58 0.71
CA TRP A 73 -2.00 5.61 -0.17
C TRP A 73 -1.22 6.90 0.06
N GLY A 74 -0.93 7.61 -1.01
CA GLY A 74 -0.21 8.87 -0.94
C GLY A 74 -0.56 9.76 -2.10
N SER A 75 -0.38 11.05 -1.88
CA SER A 75 -0.52 12.09 -2.89
C SER A 75 0.82 12.77 -3.10
N TRP A 76 0.94 13.47 -4.23
CA TRP A 76 2.09 14.30 -4.52
C TRP A 76 1.74 15.75 -4.31
N LEU A 77 2.69 16.51 -3.75
CA LEU A 77 2.51 17.95 -3.54
C LEU A 77 2.17 18.64 -4.86
N GLY A 78 0.98 19.24 -4.93
CA GLY A 78 0.47 19.89 -6.14
C GLY A 78 0.20 18.95 -7.32
N GLY A 79 0.07 17.65 -7.07
CA GLY A 79 -0.11 16.62 -8.11
C GLY A 79 1.13 16.37 -8.97
N VAL A 80 2.30 16.88 -8.56
CA VAL A 80 3.56 16.70 -9.30
C VAL A 80 4.20 15.40 -8.88
N GLU A 81 3.99 14.35 -9.67
CA GLU A 81 4.55 13.03 -9.40
C GLU A 81 6.07 13.08 -9.21
N GLY A 82 6.52 12.58 -8.06
CA GLY A 82 7.92 12.37 -7.75
C GLY A 82 8.35 10.92 -7.97
N VAL A 83 9.63 10.66 -7.72
CA VAL A 83 10.18 9.31 -7.70
C VAL A 83 10.21 8.82 -6.27
N ILE A 84 9.73 7.60 -6.05
CA ILE A 84 9.87 6.93 -4.76
C ILE A 84 11.13 6.06 -4.80
N ASP A 85 12.21 6.57 -4.21
CA ASP A 85 13.50 5.86 -4.21
C ASP A 85 13.53 4.69 -3.20
N SER A 86 12.90 4.87 -2.04
CA SER A 86 12.86 3.86 -0.98
C SER A 86 11.76 4.15 0.04
N PHE A 87 11.32 3.09 0.73
CA PHE A 87 10.50 3.18 1.93
C PHE A 87 11.24 2.60 3.12
N ALA A 88 11.02 3.18 4.30
CA ALA A 88 11.43 2.61 5.57
C ALA A 88 10.16 2.19 6.32
N LEU A 89 10.03 0.90 6.57
CA LEU A 89 8.91 0.31 7.27
C LEU A 89 9.41 -0.45 8.50
N SER A 90 8.74 -0.26 9.62
CA SER A 90 9.03 -0.95 10.88
C SER A 90 7.73 -1.23 11.62
N ILE A 91 7.62 -2.41 12.22
CA ILE A 91 6.50 -2.80 13.08
C ILE A 91 7.00 -2.74 14.53
N HIS A 92 6.26 -2.03 15.36
CA HIS A 92 6.58 -1.84 16.78
C HIS A 92 5.51 -2.46 17.65
N ALA A 93 5.89 -2.87 18.87
CA ALA A 93 4.93 -3.23 19.88
C ALA A 93 4.23 -1.97 20.41
N ASP A 94 2.96 -2.11 20.76
CA ASP A 94 2.19 -1.05 21.39
C ASP A 94 2.86 -0.58 22.70
N ILE A 95 2.87 0.74 22.92
CA ILE A 95 3.28 1.34 24.19
C ILE A 95 1.99 1.76 24.89
N PRO A 96 1.63 1.14 26.03
CA PRO A 96 0.42 1.51 26.76
C PRO A 96 0.31 3.02 26.98
N ALA A 97 -0.89 3.57 26.83
CA ALA A 97 -1.10 5.02 26.88
C ALA A 97 -0.61 5.67 28.20
N ASP A 98 -0.66 4.95 29.31
CA ASP A 98 -0.14 5.38 30.62
C ASP A 98 1.40 5.38 30.69
N GLN A 99 2.07 4.75 29.73
CA GLN A 99 3.52 4.64 29.59
C GLN A 99 4.09 5.49 28.44
N SER A 100 3.25 6.07 27.57
CA SER A 100 3.70 6.99 26.52
C SER A 100 4.03 8.36 27.11
N PRO A 101 5.30 8.84 27.02
CA PRO A 101 5.67 10.18 27.48
C PRO A 101 4.99 11.31 26.71
N THR A 102 4.49 11.01 25.50
CA THR A 102 3.85 11.95 24.58
C THR A 102 2.33 11.87 24.59
N GLY A 103 1.74 10.85 25.22
CA GLY A 103 0.28 10.64 25.26
C GLY A 103 -0.34 10.25 23.91
N HIS A 104 0.53 9.97 22.93
CA HIS A 104 0.28 9.43 21.61
C HIS A 104 1.34 8.37 21.36
#